data_AF-A0A485CS02-F1
#
_entry.id   AF-A0A485CS02-F1
#
_cell.length_a   1.000
_cell.length_b   1.000
_cell.length_c   1.000
_cell.angle_alpha   90.00
_cell.angle_beta   90.00
_cell.angle_gamma   90.00
#
_symmetry.space_group_name_H-M   'P 1'
#
loop_
_entity.id
_entity.type
_entity.pdbx_description
1 polymer ?
#
loop_
_entity_poly.entity_id
_entity_poly.type
_entity_poly.pdbx_seq_one_letter_code
_entity_poly.pdbx_strand_id
1 'polypeptide(L)'
;MITIGQVVSLVGMAALLFAPLNATTFFAAIACVAFNFGGTITVFPSLISEFFGLNNLAKNYGVIYLGFGIGSICGSLIASLFGGFYVTFCVIFALLILSLALSTTIRQPKNEVYSAAHA
;
A
#
# COMPACT_ATOMS: atom_id res chain seq x y z
N MET A 1 10.13 -0.14 6.27
CA MET A 1 9.47 1.07 5.74
C MET A 1 8.02 0.81 5.33
N ILE A 2 7.76 -0.15 4.41
CA ILE A 2 6.38 -0.48 3.95
C ILE A 2 5.44 -0.82 5.13
N THR A 3 5.86 -1.73 6.00
CA THR A 3 5.05 -2.16 7.16
C THR A 3 4.67 -0.98 8.08
N ILE A 4 5.59 -0.03 8.29
CA ILE A 4 5.32 1.16 9.11
C ILE A 4 4.26 2.04 8.43
N GLY A 5 4.40 2.27 7.12
CA GLY A 5 3.41 3.02 6.34
C GLY A 5 2.02 2.37 6.38
N GLN A 6 1.96 1.04 6.26
CA GLN A 6 0.72 0.27 6.36
C GLN A 6 0.07 0.40 7.74
N VAL A 7 0.85 0.35 8.83
CA VAL A 7 0.34 0.54 10.20
C VAL A 7 -0.23 1.96 10.37
N VAL A 8 0.48 2.98 9.90
CA VAL A 8 0.01 4.38 9.96
C VAL A 8 -1.29 4.55 9.15
N SER A 9 -1.37 3.95 7.96
CA SER A 9 -2.60 3.97 7.16
C SER A 9 -3.74 3.21 7.81
N LEU A 10 -3.45 2.09 8.49
CA LEU A 10 -4.46 1.32 9.20
C LEU A 10 -5.05 2.12 10.35
N VAL A 11 -4.22 2.87 11.09
CA VAL A 11 -4.68 3.80 12.14
C VAL A 11 -5.51 4.93 11.53
N GLY A 12 -5.07 5.53 10.42
CA GLY A 12 -5.85 6.55 9.71
C GLY A 12 -7.21 6.06 9.23
N MET A 13 -7.26 4.84 8.67
CA MET A 13 -8.50 4.21 8.21
C MET A 13 -9.41 3.81 9.39
N ALA A 14 -8.85 3.34 10.50
CA ALA A 14 -9.61 3.08 11.71
C ALA A 14 -10.22 4.38 12.27
N ALA A 15 -9.49 5.50 12.24
CA ALA A 15 -10.01 6.80 12.64
C ALA A 15 -11.17 7.24 11.72
N LEU A 16 -11.07 7.02 10.40
CA LEU A 16 -12.15 7.32 9.46
C LEU A 16 -13.42 6.49 9.69
N LEU A 17 -13.29 5.27 10.22
CA LEU A 17 -14.40 4.34 10.43
C LEU A 17 -15.05 4.47 11.82
N PHE A 18 -14.26 4.70 12.86
CA PHE A 18 -14.71 4.52 14.25
C PHE A 18 -14.65 5.79 15.10
N ALA A 19 -13.90 6.82 14.69
CA ALA A 19 -13.80 8.05 15.47
C ALA A 19 -14.91 9.05 15.09
N PRO A 20 -15.41 9.86 16.04
CA PRO A 20 -16.23 11.02 15.72
C PRO A 20 -15.34 12.07 15.04
N LEU A 21 -15.58 12.34 13.75
CA LEU A 21 -14.73 13.20 12.95
C LEU A 21 -15.22 14.65 12.95
N ASN A 22 -14.33 15.58 13.29
CA ASN A 22 -14.40 16.98 12.88
C ASN A 22 -13.49 17.21 11.66
N ALA A 23 -13.53 18.43 11.08
CA ALA A 23 -12.73 18.75 9.88
C ALA A 23 -11.23 18.46 10.07
N THR A 24 -10.65 18.84 11.22
CA THR A 24 -9.24 18.65 11.52
C THR A 24 -8.87 17.17 11.64
N THR A 25 -9.65 16.38 12.38
CA THR A 25 -9.41 14.94 12.55
C THR A 25 -9.63 14.17 11.25
N PHE A 26 -10.57 14.61 10.41
CA PHE A 26 -10.79 14.04 9.08
C PHE A 26 -9.55 14.22 8.19
N PHE A 27 -9.04 15.45 8.07
CA PHE A 27 -7.84 15.71 7.27
C PHE A 27 -6.59 15.03 7.84
N ALA A 28 -6.47 14.96 9.17
CA ALA A 28 -5.38 14.21 9.81
C ALA A 28 -5.44 12.70 9.47
N ALA A 29 -6.63 12.10 9.53
CA ALA A 29 -6.80 10.68 9.19
C ALA A 29 -6.51 10.40 7.71
N ILE A 30 -6.95 11.28 6.81
CA ILE A 30 -6.60 11.21 5.38
C ILE A 30 -5.09 11.38 5.17
N ALA A 31 -4.42 12.27 5.91
CA ALA A 31 -2.98 12.44 5.83
C ALA A 31 -2.21 11.18 6.27
N CYS A 32 -2.69 10.46 7.30
CA CYS A 32 -2.12 9.18 7.70
C CYS A 32 -2.24 8.12 6.60
N VAL A 33 -3.37 8.08 5.89
CA VAL A 33 -3.55 7.18 4.73
C VAL A 33 -2.63 7.62 3.57
N ALA A 34 -2.55 8.92 3.31
CA ALA A 34 -1.73 9.48 2.23
C ALA A 34 -0.22 9.24 2.45
N PHE A 35 0.23 9.23 3.70
CA PHE A 35 1.63 9.02 4.08
C PHE A 35 2.21 7.71 3.52
N ASN A 36 1.40 6.66 3.43
CA ASN A 36 1.87 5.36 2.93
C ASN A 36 2.19 5.35 1.43
N PHE A 37 1.64 6.29 0.64
CA PHE A 37 1.98 6.39 -0.78
C PHE A 37 3.43 6.83 -0.98
N GLY A 38 3.88 7.84 -0.24
CA GLY A 38 5.23 8.39 -0.39
C GLY A 38 6.32 7.35 -0.15
N GLY A 39 6.27 6.66 0.99
CA GLY A 39 7.28 5.66 1.35
C GLY A 39 7.26 4.39 0.49
N THR A 40 6.09 4.04 -0.07
CA THR A 40 5.91 2.81 -0.86
C THR A 40 6.36 2.99 -2.31
N ILE A 41 6.03 4.13 -2.93
CA ILE A 41 6.38 4.43 -4.33
C ILE A 41 7.90 4.46 -4.52
N THR A 42 8.66 4.95 -3.53
CA THR A 42 10.12 5.06 -3.59
C THR A 42 10.85 3.73 -3.42
N VAL A 43 10.28 2.78 -2.67
CA VAL A 43 10.94 1.49 -2.34
C VAL A 43 10.53 0.35 -3.28
N PHE A 44 9.39 0.45 -3.96
CA PHE A 44 8.94 -0.59 -4.87
C PHE A 44 9.88 -0.83 -6.07
N PRO A 45 10.46 0.20 -6.72
CA PRO A 45 11.42 -0.03 -7.79
C PRO A 45 12.65 -0.83 -7.33
N SER A 46 13.22 -0.50 -6.17
CA SER A 46 14.37 -1.23 -5.63
C SER A 46 13.98 -2.67 -5.28
N LEU A 47 12.87 -2.88 -4.59
CA LEU A 47 12.40 -4.24 -4.24
C LEU A 47 12.14 -5.11 -5.48
N ILE A 48 11.49 -4.57 -6.51
CA ILE A 48 11.25 -5.35 -7.74
C ILE A 48 12.57 -5.70 -8.42
N SER A 49 13.53 -4.77 -8.44
CA SER A 49 14.85 -5.05 -9.00
C SER A 49 15.61 -6.13 -8.21
N GLU A 50 15.45 -6.17 -6.88
CA GLU A 50 16.06 -7.18 -6.01
C GLU A 50 15.41 -8.56 -6.17
N PHE A 51 14.08 -8.63 -6.34
CA PHE A 51 13.36 -9.90 -6.50
C PHE A 51 13.37 -10.46 -7.92
N PHE A 52 13.33 -9.60 -8.95
CA PHE A 52 13.10 -10.01 -10.35
C PHE A 52 14.20 -9.56 -11.33
N GLY A 53 15.22 -8.85 -10.83
CA GLY A 53 16.31 -8.29 -11.62
C GLY A 53 15.91 -7.03 -12.40
N LEU A 54 16.92 -6.24 -12.80
CA LEU A 54 16.73 -4.99 -13.53
C LEU A 54 16.05 -5.17 -14.89
N ASN A 55 16.27 -6.29 -15.57
CA ASN A 55 15.69 -6.58 -16.89
C ASN A 55 14.15 -6.69 -16.87
N ASN A 56 13.56 -7.04 -15.72
CA ASN A 56 12.11 -7.19 -15.56
C ASN A 56 11.46 -6.03 -14.79
N LEU A 57 12.26 -5.04 -14.36
CA LEU A 57 11.82 -3.94 -13.50
C LEU A 57 10.63 -3.19 -14.11
N ALA A 58 10.76 -2.71 -15.35
CA ALA A 58 9.73 -1.90 -15.99
C ALA A 58 8.40 -2.67 -16.18
N LYS A 59 8.48 -3.95 -16.57
CA LYS A 59 7.29 -4.79 -16.78
C LYS A 59 6.56 -5.07 -15.47
N ASN A 60 7.30 -5.48 -14.44
CA ASN A 60 6.71 -5.83 -13.14
C ASN A 60 6.21 -4.58 -12.40
N TYR A 61 6.93 -3.47 -12.49
CA TYR A 61 6.46 -2.21 -11.91
C TYR A 61 5.22 -1.66 -12.64
N GLY A 62 5.13 -1.88 -13.96
CA GLY A 62 3.92 -1.59 -14.73
C GLY A 62 2.68 -2.34 -14.21
N VAL A 63 2.83 -3.61 -13.81
CA VAL A 63 1.74 -4.40 -13.21
C VAL A 63 1.28 -3.79 -11.88
N ILE A 64 2.20 -3.27 -11.06
CA ILE A 64 1.85 -2.58 -9.81
C ILE A 64 1.02 -1.32 -10.09
N TYR A 65 1.42 -0.50 -11.07
CA TYR A 65 0.67 0.70 -11.46
C TYR A 65 -0.70 0.37 -12.06
N LEU A 66 -0.82 -0.73 -12.80
CA LEU A 66 -2.11 -1.21 -13.28
C LEU A 66 -3.03 -1.56 -12.10
N GLY A 67 -2.49 -2.25 -11.08
CA GLY A 67 -3.21 -2.52 -9.84
C GLY A 67 -3.70 -1.24 -9.14
N PHE A 68 -2.88 -0.19 -9.11
CA PHE A 68 -3.26 1.11 -8.57
C PHE A 68 -4.44 1.74 -9.35
N GLY A 69 -4.40 1.71 -10.68
CA GLY A 69 -5.48 2.18 -11.53
C GLY A 69 -6.80 1.41 -11.30
N ILE A 70 -6.73 0.08 -11.24
CA ILE A 70 -7.89 -0.78 -10.96
C ILE A 70 -8.46 -0.46 -9.57
N GLY A 71 -7.60 -0.33 -8.55
CA GLY A 71 -8.01 0.01 -7.19
C GLY A 71 -8.77 1.34 -7.10
N SER A 72 -8.30 2.37 -7.83
CA SER A 72 -8.98 3.68 -7.90
C SER A 72 -10.39 3.58 -8.48
N ILE A 73 -10.56 2.79 -9.56
CA ILE A 73 -11.87 2.57 -10.18
C ILE A 73 -12.77 1.75 -9.24
N CYS A 74 -12.27 0.65 -8.68
CA CYS A 74 -13.02 -0.21 -7.76
C CYS A 74 -13.51 0.56 -6.52
N GLY A 75 -12.65 1.37 -5.90
CA GLY A 75 -13.03 2.17 -4.72
C GLY A 75 -14.17 3.15 -5.03
N SER A 76 -14.11 3.80 -6.19
CA SER A 76 -15.14 4.74 -6.65
C SER A 76 -16.45 4.03 -7.01
N LEU A 77 -16.35 2.85 -7.62
CA LEU A 77 -17.50 2.05 -8.01
C LEU A 77 -18.23 1.47 -6.80
N ILE A 78 -17.49 0.96 -5.80
CA ILE A 78 -18.07 0.51 -4.53
C ILE A 78 -18.78 1.68 -3.83
N ALA A 79 -18.16 2.86 -3.75
CA ALA A 79 -18.79 4.02 -3.12
C ALA A 79 -20.10 4.41 -3.82
N SER A 80 -20.11 4.36 -5.15
CA SER A 80 -21.29 4.67 -5.98
C SER A 80 -22.41 3.65 -5.80
N LEU A 81 -22.10 2.34 -5.85
CA LEU A 81 -23.09 1.27 -5.74
C LEU A 81 -23.77 1.21 -4.37
N PHE A 82 -23.03 1.51 -3.30
CA PHE A 82 -23.52 1.43 -1.93
C PHE A 82 -23.95 2.81 -1.36
N GLY A 83 -23.96 3.86 -2.19
CA GLY A 83 -24.45 5.18 -1.82
C GLY A 83 -23.63 5.91 -0.75
N GLY A 84 -22.36 5.52 -0.55
CA GLY A 84 -21.51 6.15 0.46
C GLY A 84 -20.13 5.53 0.62
N PHE A 85 -19.23 6.28 1.26
CA PHE A 85 -17.83 5.88 1.46
C PHE A 85 -17.60 4.93 2.62
N TYR A 86 -18.58 4.75 3.52
CA TYR A 86 -18.43 3.88 4.69
C TYR A 86 -18.09 2.43 4.29
N VAL A 87 -18.83 1.87 3.33
CA VAL A 87 -18.57 0.51 2.80
C VAL A 87 -17.18 0.45 2.14
N THR A 88 -16.83 1.47 1.35
CA THR A 88 -15.51 1.57 0.73
C THR A 88 -14.39 1.59 1.76
N PHE A 89 -14.54 2.34 2.85
CA PHE A 89 -13.57 2.41 3.94
C PHE A 89 -13.42 1.06 4.66
N CYS A 90 -14.53 0.33 4.91
CA CYS A 90 -14.47 -1.02 5.47
C CYS A 90 -13.68 -1.99 4.57
N VAL A 91 -13.90 -1.92 3.25
CA VAL A 91 -13.16 -2.75 2.28
C VAL A 91 -11.67 -2.39 2.30
N ILE A 92 -11.32 -1.10 2.26
CA ILE A 92 -9.92 -0.66 2.31
C ILE A 92 -9.26 -1.09 3.63
N PHE A 93 -9.98 -0.98 4.76
CA PHE A 93 -9.49 -1.43 6.07
C PHE A 93 -9.17 -2.92 6.08
N ALA A 94 -10.05 -3.77 5.55
CA ALA A 94 -9.81 -5.21 5.43
C ALA A 94 -8.61 -5.52 4.51
N LEU A 95 -8.50 -4.82 3.38
CA LEU A 95 -7.37 -4.96 2.46
C LEU A 95 -6.04 -4.51 3.09
N LEU A 96 -6.04 -3.48 3.94
CA LEU A 96 -4.85 -3.03 4.66
C LEU A 96 -4.39 -4.09 5.69
N ILE A 97 -5.32 -4.74 6.40
CA ILE A 97 -4.98 -5.85 7.31
C ILE A 97 -4.34 -7.00 6.53
N LEU A 98 -4.94 -7.40 5.41
CA LEU A 98 -4.40 -8.44 4.54
C LEU A 98 -3.00 -8.06 4.02
N SER A 99 -2.85 -6.81 3.57
CA SER A 99 -1.57 -6.27 3.08
C SER A 99 -0.49 -6.27 4.15
N LEU A 100 -0.84 -5.96 5.41
CA LEU A 100 0.07 -6.01 6.55
C LEU A 100 0.50 -7.44 6.89
N ALA A 101 -0.44 -8.40 6.86
CA ALA A 101 -0.15 -9.82 7.06
C ALA A 101 0.81 -10.35 5.97
N LEU A 102 0.58 -9.98 4.71
CA LEU A 102 1.48 -10.34 3.61
C LEU A 102 2.86 -9.68 3.77
N SER A 103 2.91 -8.39 4.11
CA SER A 103 4.19 -7.67 4.28
C SER A 103 5.04 -8.24 5.40
N THR A 104 4.44 -8.81 6.45
CA THR A 104 5.18 -9.42 7.56
C THR A 104 5.60 -10.86 7.29
N THR A 105 4.90 -11.55 6.37
CA THR A 105 5.20 -12.94 5.98
C THR A 105 6.25 -13.02 4.87
N ILE A 106 6.26 -12.07 3.93
CA ILE A 106 7.20 -12.06 2.80
C ILE A 106 8.60 -11.73 3.31
N ARG A 107 9.50 -12.73 3.24
CA ARG A 107 10.91 -12.57 3.58
C ARG A 107 11.66 -11.93 2.41
N GLN A 108 12.47 -10.92 2.69
CA GLN A 108 13.34 -10.32 1.67
C GLN A 108 14.30 -11.36 1.10
N PRO A 109 14.64 -11.28 -0.20
CA PRO A 109 15.58 -12.21 -0.80
C PRO A 109 16.94 -11.98 -0.14
N LYS A 110 17.56 -13.06 0.35
CA LYS A 110 18.94 -12.98 0.85
C LYS A 110 19.82 -12.63 -0.34
N ASN A 111 20.53 -11.51 -0.24
CA ASN A 111 21.55 -11.10 -1.22
C ASN A 111 22.72 -12.09 -1.22
N GLU A 112 22.59 -13.24 -1.90
CA GLU A 112 23.74 -14.07 -2.29
C GLU A 112 24.52 -13.45 -3.47
N VAL A 113 23.97 -12.41 -4.10
CA VAL A 113 24.52 -11.82 -5.34
C VAL A 113 25.78 -10.96 -5.11
N TYR A 114 26.07 -10.51 -3.88
CA TYR A 114 27.30 -9.73 -3.61
C TYR A 114 28.58 -10.57 -3.46
N SER A 115 28.50 -11.91 -3.40
CA SER A 115 29.70 -12.76 -3.26
C SER A 115 30.37 -13.12 -4.59
N ALA A 116 29.72 -12.92 -5.74
CA ALA A 116 30.27 -13.30 -7.05
C ALA A 116 30.93 -12.14 -7.81
N ALA A 117 30.80 -10.89 -7.33
CA ALA A 117 31.45 -9.72 -7.93
C ALA A 117 32.84 -9.42 -7.33
N HIS A 118 33.25 -10.18 -6.32
CA HIS A 118 34.55 -10.07 -5.63
C HIS A 118 35.30 -11.40 -5.56
N ALA A 119 34.95 -12.38 -6.41
CA ALA A 119 35.65 -13.65 -6.55
C ALA A 119 36.33 -13.75 -7.92
#